data_AF-A0A7Y2XBK9-F1
#
_entry.id   AF-A0A7Y2XBK9-F1
#
_cell.length_a   1.000
_cell.length_b   1.000
_cell.length_c   1.000
_cell.angle_alpha   90.00
_cell.angle_beta   90.00
_cell.angle_gamma   90.00
#
_symmetry.space_group_name_H-M   'P 1'
#
loop_
_entity.id
_entity.type
_entity.pdbx_description
1 polymer ?
#
loop_
_entity_poly.entity_id
_entity_poly.type
_entity_poly.pdbx_seq_one_letter_code
_entity_poly.pdbx_strand_id
1 'polypeptide(L)'
;VNESAYQNLFVHHMFIRPDDSEIDNIDPDWVILAAPSFMAVPDVDGTRQENFSIINFTKKIYIIGGSGYTGEIKKGIFTVLNFTLPVEHDVLSMHCSANIGSNGDSAIFFGLSGTGKTTLSADPDRKLIGDDEHGWSKNGIFNFEGGCYAKTINLSEENEPTIWKAITKGALVENVRFFPNSDVVNYDDISVTQNTRCAYPITNVDNIAVPSVGPHPKNIFFLTADAFGVLPPISKLTPGQAAYHFISGYTAKVAGTEEGVTEPQATFSACFGAAFIPLHPGRYAEMLETKMQENNVNVWLVNTGWSGGSYGTGSRMKLKYTRAMLNAALDGKLDNATFETHPVFGVAMPTECPGVPSELLNPRNTWADKAGYDKKAAHLAGLFNKNFEQFADGVTQETLDAAPKARASS
;
A
#
# COMPACT_ATOMS: atom_id res chain seq x y z
N VAL A 1 -0.54 22.24 15.42
CA VAL A 1 0.36 23.32 15.89
C VAL A 1 1.80 22.92 15.65
N ASN A 2 2.63 23.80 15.09
CA ASN A 2 4.03 23.49 14.80
C ASN A 2 4.92 24.74 14.86
N GLU A 3 6.23 24.52 14.75
CA GLU A 3 7.27 25.56 14.84
C GLU A 3 7.71 26.11 13.47
N SER A 4 7.19 25.59 12.35
CA SER A 4 7.79 25.82 11.03
C SER A 4 6.77 25.99 9.90
N ALA A 5 7.06 26.93 8.99
CA ALA A 5 6.19 27.22 7.86
C ALA A 5 6.01 26.03 6.90
N TYR A 6 7.04 25.19 6.72
CA TYR A 6 6.95 24.04 5.81
C TYR A 6 6.03 22.95 6.36
N GLN A 7 5.96 22.75 7.67
CA GLN A 7 5.00 21.83 8.29
C GLN A 7 3.55 22.35 8.15
N ASN A 8 3.34 23.67 8.22
CA ASN A 8 2.03 24.26 7.89
C ASN A 8 1.64 24.02 6.44
N LEU A 9 2.58 24.23 5.50
CA LEU A 9 2.35 23.96 4.08
C LEU A 9 2.05 22.48 3.82
N PHE A 10 2.80 21.58 4.47
CA PHE A 10 2.56 20.14 4.41
C PHE A 10 1.14 19.78 4.85
N VAL A 11 0.72 20.22 6.04
CA VAL A 11 -0.63 19.96 6.58
C VAL A 11 -1.70 20.54 5.66
N HIS A 12 -1.48 21.73 5.11
CA HIS A 12 -2.41 22.39 4.18
C HIS A 12 -2.58 21.62 2.85
N HIS A 13 -1.55 20.90 2.42
CA HIS A 13 -1.65 20.01 1.27
C HIS A 13 -2.27 18.67 1.62
N MET A 14 -1.84 18.06 2.72
CA MET A 14 -2.13 16.65 3.01
C MET A 14 -3.50 16.41 3.63
N PHE A 15 -4.08 17.38 4.34
CA PHE A 15 -5.39 17.21 4.98
C PHE A 15 -6.49 17.94 4.24
N ILE A 16 -7.72 17.45 4.42
CA ILE A 16 -8.92 18.09 3.87
C ILE A 16 -9.03 19.48 4.50
N ARG A 17 -9.20 20.49 3.65
CA ARG A 17 -9.29 21.88 4.08
C ARG A 17 -10.74 22.20 4.46
N PRO A 18 -10.98 22.75 5.67
CA PRO A 18 -12.28 23.28 6.01
C PRO A 18 -12.63 24.45 5.09
N ASP A 19 -13.92 24.69 4.89
CA ASP A 19 -14.37 25.89 4.21
C ASP A 19 -14.28 27.14 5.13
N ASP A 20 -14.36 28.34 4.53
CA ASP A 20 -14.23 29.59 5.29
C ASP A 20 -15.27 29.74 6.41
N SER A 21 -16.43 29.08 6.30
CA SER A 21 -17.49 29.13 7.31
C SER A 21 -17.25 28.19 8.48
N GLU A 22 -16.49 27.11 8.25
CA GLU A 22 -16.08 26.14 9.26
C GLU A 22 -14.93 26.67 10.12
N ILE A 23 -13.98 27.43 9.54
CA ILE A 23 -12.73 27.86 10.19
C ILE A 23 -12.94 28.56 11.54
N ASP A 24 -13.92 29.47 11.62
CA ASP A 24 -14.16 30.27 12.83
C ASP A 24 -14.76 29.45 13.99
N ASN A 25 -15.28 28.25 13.72
CA ASN A 25 -16.01 27.42 14.68
C ASN A 25 -15.40 26.02 14.87
N ILE A 26 -14.14 25.80 14.48
CA ILE A 26 -13.47 24.50 14.63
C ILE A 26 -13.22 24.21 16.12
N ASP A 27 -13.89 23.18 16.64
CA ASP A 27 -13.54 22.50 17.88
C ASP A 27 -12.78 21.20 17.53
N PRO A 28 -11.45 21.14 17.74
CA PRO A 28 -10.65 20.03 17.23
C PRO A 28 -10.87 18.75 18.05
N ASP A 29 -11.30 17.68 17.38
CA ASP A 29 -11.34 16.34 17.98
C ASP A 29 -9.96 15.86 18.43
N TRP A 30 -8.93 16.12 17.63
CA TRP A 30 -7.54 15.75 17.91
C TRP A 30 -6.61 16.93 17.74
N VAL A 31 -5.62 17.04 18.63
CA VAL A 31 -4.58 18.08 18.55
C VAL A 31 -3.23 17.45 18.25
N ILE A 32 -2.62 17.84 17.14
CA ILE A 32 -1.25 17.47 16.79
C ILE A 32 -0.30 18.62 17.15
N LEU A 33 0.70 18.32 17.98
CA LEU A 33 1.77 19.25 18.37
C LEU A 33 3.11 18.74 17.79
N ALA A 34 3.67 19.46 16.82
CA ALA A 34 4.95 19.11 16.21
C ALA A 34 6.01 20.14 16.60
N ALA A 35 6.94 19.74 17.47
CA ALA A 35 8.04 20.55 17.96
C ALA A 35 9.38 19.91 17.56
N PRO A 36 9.75 19.91 16.26
CA PRO A 36 10.96 19.24 15.78
C PRO A 36 12.25 19.74 16.44
N SER A 37 12.26 20.98 16.95
CA SER A 37 13.43 21.54 17.66
C SER A 37 13.57 21.06 19.11
N PHE A 38 12.51 20.50 19.69
CA PHE A 38 12.52 19.97 21.05
C PHE A 38 13.08 18.54 21.05
N MET A 39 14.22 18.36 21.72
CA MET A 39 14.85 17.06 21.95
C MET A 39 14.53 16.59 23.36
N ALA A 40 13.94 15.39 23.50
CA ALA A 40 13.74 14.77 24.79
C ALA A 40 15.09 14.39 25.44
N VAL A 41 15.10 14.36 26.76
CA VAL A 41 16.17 13.76 27.55
C VAL A 41 15.70 12.36 27.97
N PRO A 42 16.18 11.27 27.34
CA PRO A 42 15.60 9.92 27.52
C PRO A 42 15.42 9.49 28.98
N ASP A 43 16.44 9.72 29.82
CA ASP A 43 16.43 9.33 31.24
C ASP A 43 15.44 10.16 32.10
N VAL A 44 15.05 11.36 31.65
CA VAL A 44 14.11 12.25 32.36
C VAL A 44 12.68 12.08 31.83
N ASP A 45 12.54 12.02 30.52
CA ASP A 45 11.25 12.04 29.83
C ASP A 45 10.67 10.64 29.59
N GLY A 46 11.47 9.59 29.79
CA GLY A 46 11.06 8.19 29.59
C GLY A 46 10.94 7.78 28.12
N THR A 47 11.56 8.54 27.21
CA THR A 47 11.65 8.18 25.78
C THR A 47 12.81 7.22 25.53
N ARG A 48 12.78 6.50 24.40
CA ARG A 48 13.91 5.63 24.01
C ARG A 48 15.13 6.43 23.55
N GLN A 49 14.89 7.55 22.87
CA GLN A 49 15.88 8.43 22.23
C GLN A 49 15.39 9.88 22.33
N GLU A 50 16.20 10.83 21.86
CA GLU A 50 15.87 12.26 21.89
C GLU A 50 14.65 12.62 21.03
N ASN A 51 14.42 11.86 19.96
CA ASN A 51 13.23 11.97 19.12
C ASN A 51 12.09 11.08 19.62
N PHE A 52 10.85 11.55 19.46
CA PHE A 52 9.66 10.84 19.92
C PHE A 52 8.42 11.20 19.10
N SER A 53 7.51 10.23 19.03
CA SER A 53 6.15 10.35 18.50
C SER A 53 5.21 9.65 19.50
N ILE A 54 4.36 10.40 20.20
CA ILE A 54 3.54 9.88 21.31
C ILE A 54 2.08 10.24 21.10
N ILE A 55 1.23 9.21 21.00
CA ILE A 55 -0.22 9.34 20.85
C ILE A 55 -0.91 9.09 22.20
N ASN A 56 -1.77 10.01 22.62
CA ASN A 56 -2.60 9.88 23.82
C ASN A 56 -4.07 9.90 23.43
N PHE A 57 -4.72 8.73 23.41
CA PHE A 57 -6.14 8.58 23.06
C PHE A 57 -7.10 9.19 24.08
N THR A 58 -6.76 9.21 25.38
CA THR A 58 -7.62 9.81 26.41
C THR A 58 -7.70 11.33 26.26
N LYS A 59 -6.55 11.97 26.01
CA LYS A 59 -6.46 13.42 25.81
C LYS A 59 -6.72 13.84 24.36
N LYS A 60 -6.78 12.88 23.43
CA LYS A 60 -6.81 13.09 21.99
C LYS A 60 -5.70 14.05 21.51
N ILE A 61 -4.47 13.81 21.97
CA ILE A 61 -3.28 14.59 21.62
C ILE A 61 -2.23 13.67 21.00
N TYR A 62 -1.62 14.12 19.91
CA TYR A 62 -0.42 13.53 19.32
C TYR A 62 0.73 14.53 19.38
N ILE A 63 1.86 14.13 19.98
CA ILE A 63 3.06 14.97 20.08
C ILE A 63 4.23 14.37 19.32
N ILE A 64 4.97 15.22 18.60
CA ILE A 64 6.18 14.88 17.85
C ILE A 64 7.30 15.80 18.30
N GLY A 65 8.45 15.24 18.64
CA GLY A 65 9.67 15.98 18.98
C GLY A 65 10.93 15.33 18.41
N GLY A 66 11.98 16.14 18.21
CA GLY A 66 13.28 15.71 17.70
C GLY A 66 13.28 15.17 16.27
N SER A 67 12.18 15.31 15.54
CA SER A 67 12.06 14.89 14.14
C SER A 67 11.39 15.96 13.29
N GLY A 68 12.12 16.43 12.27
CA GLY A 68 11.60 17.34 11.24
C GLY A 68 10.85 16.64 10.11
N TYR A 69 10.77 15.30 10.11
CA TYR A 69 10.17 14.52 9.03
C TYR A 69 8.65 14.71 9.01
N THR A 70 8.13 15.25 7.90
CA THR A 70 6.69 15.56 7.79
C THR A 70 5.80 14.32 7.80
N GLY A 71 6.32 13.17 7.38
CA GLY A 71 5.60 11.89 7.40
C GLY A 71 5.14 11.46 8.81
N GLU A 72 5.80 11.90 9.88
CA GLU A 72 5.36 11.65 11.26
C GLU A 72 3.96 12.23 11.53
N ILE A 73 3.67 13.42 10.98
CA ILE A 73 2.37 14.10 11.13
C ILE A 73 1.28 13.28 10.44
N LYS A 74 1.52 12.92 9.16
CA LYS A 74 0.59 12.11 8.36
C LYS A 74 0.32 10.76 9.00
N LYS A 75 1.38 10.00 9.32
CA LYS A 75 1.22 8.61 9.78
C LYS A 75 0.76 8.50 11.23
N GLY A 76 1.00 9.51 12.05
CA GLY A 76 0.47 9.54 13.42
C GLY A 76 -1.06 9.65 13.45
N ILE A 77 -1.66 10.56 12.66
CA ILE A 77 -3.13 10.64 12.59
C ILE A 77 -3.73 9.44 11.86
N PHE A 78 -3.05 8.88 10.86
CA PHE A 78 -3.47 7.60 10.28
C PHE A 78 -3.52 6.47 11.32
N THR A 79 -2.53 6.41 12.21
CA THR A 79 -2.51 5.43 13.32
C THR A 79 -3.68 5.62 14.27
N VAL A 80 -4.03 6.88 14.58
CA VAL A 80 -5.25 7.22 15.34
C VAL A 80 -6.50 6.70 14.62
N LEU A 81 -6.64 6.98 13.32
CA LEU A 81 -7.77 6.54 12.51
C LEU A 81 -7.84 5.01 12.42
N ASN A 82 -6.70 4.31 12.34
CA ASN A 82 -6.65 2.85 12.38
C ASN A 82 -7.16 2.26 13.70
N PHE A 83 -7.25 3.02 14.79
CA PHE A 83 -7.92 2.60 16.02
C PHE A 83 -9.38 3.05 16.06
N THR A 84 -9.61 4.37 15.96
CA THR A 84 -10.93 4.98 16.19
C THR A 84 -11.96 4.50 15.18
N LEU A 85 -11.61 4.39 13.89
CA LEU A 85 -12.57 4.00 12.85
C LEU A 85 -13.08 2.56 13.01
N PRO A 86 -12.22 1.53 13.22
CA PRO A 86 -12.69 0.17 13.49
C PRO A 86 -13.44 0.00 14.82
N VAL A 87 -13.02 0.71 15.87
CA VAL A 87 -13.55 0.52 17.23
C VAL A 87 -14.86 1.27 17.44
N GLU A 88 -14.95 2.50 16.96
CA GLU A 88 -16.05 3.42 17.31
C GLU A 88 -17.07 3.58 16.17
N HIS A 89 -16.69 3.26 14.93
CA HIS A 89 -17.48 3.62 13.75
C HIS A 89 -17.76 2.46 12.78
N ASP A 90 -17.24 1.26 13.04
CA ASP A 90 -17.34 0.11 12.12
C ASP A 90 -16.86 0.40 10.68
N VAL A 91 -15.83 1.26 10.60
CA VAL A 91 -15.18 1.63 9.35
C VAL A 91 -13.84 0.91 9.26
N LEU A 92 -13.64 0.14 8.18
CA LEU A 92 -12.36 -0.49 7.90
C LEU A 92 -11.38 0.58 7.41
N SER A 93 -10.39 0.91 8.23
CA SER A 93 -9.28 1.78 7.85
C SER A 93 -8.24 1.00 7.05
N MET A 94 -7.74 1.57 5.95
CA MET A 94 -6.97 0.87 4.93
C MET A 94 -5.76 1.69 4.47
N HIS A 95 -4.60 1.04 4.40
CA HIS A 95 -3.39 1.59 3.80
C HIS A 95 -3.31 1.20 2.32
N CYS A 96 -3.99 1.96 1.48
CA CYS A 96 -4.21 1.64 0.07
C CYS A 96 -4.37 2.90 -0.78
N SER A 97 -4.24 2.78 -2.10
CA SER A 97 -4.77 3.78 -3.02
C SER A 97 -6.13 3.34 -3.53
N ALA A 98 -6.92 4.27 -4.03
CA ALA A 98 -8.23 3.98 -4.58
C ALA A 98 -8.57 4.87 -5.78
N ASN A 99 -9.33 4.33 -6.74
CA ASN A 99 -9.82 5.06 -7.89
C ASN A 99 -11.21 4.57 -8.34
N ILE A 100 -11.88 5.33 -9.21
CA ILE A 100 -13.23 5.06 -9.72
C ILE A 100 -13.19 5.01 -11.25
N GLY A 101 -13.74 3.95 -11.83
CA GLY A 101 -13.92 3.82 -13.27
C GLY A 101 -15.07 4.70 -13.80
N SER A 102 -15.17 4.81 -15.12
CA SER A 102 -16.23 5.56 -15.80
C SER A 102 -17.64 5.01 -15.51
N ASN A 103 -17.76 3.72 -15.17
CA ASN A 103 -19.01 3.07 -14.81
C ASN A 103 -19.37 3.21 -13.31
N GLY A 104 -18.58 3.98 -12.55
CA GLY A 104 -18.77 4.13 -11.10
C GLY A 104 -18.29 2.93 -10.29
N ASP A 105 -17.49 2.04 -10.85
CA ASP A 105 -16.86 0.94 -10.12
C ASP A 105 -15.61 1.44 -9.38
N SER A 106 -15.59 1.36 -8.05
CA SER A 106 -14.38 1.65 -7.27
C SER A 106 -13.41 0.46 -7.29
N ALA A 107 -12.12 0.76 -7.24
CA ALA A 107 -11.07 -0.22 -7.01
C ALA A 107 -10.10 0.25 -5.91
N ILE A 108 -9.58 -0.72 -5.15
CA ILE A 108 -8.61 -0.50 -4.06
C ILE A 108 -7.31 -1.24 -4.38
N PHE A 109 -6.17 -0.61 -4.10
CA PHE A 109 -4.84 -1.19 -4.31
C PHE A 109 -4.04 -1.13 -3.01
N PHE A 110 -3.88 -2.28 -2.36
CA PHE A 110 -2.93 -2.43 -1.25
C PHE A 110 -1.56 -2.77 -1.78
N GLY A 111 -0.53 -2.28 -1.10
CA GLY A 111 0.84 -2.60 -1.46
C GLY A 111 1.84 -1.77 -0.69
N LEU A 112 2.95 -2.41 -0.33
CA LEU A 112 4.08 -1.73 0.30
C LEU A 112 4.81 -0.83 -0.70
N SER A 113 5.75 -0.03 -0.20
CA SER A 113 6.57 0.84 -1.07
C SER A 113 7.28 0.00 -2.14
N GLY A 114 7.28 0.49 -3.39
CA GLY A 114 7.95 -0.19 -4.52
C GLY A 114 7.16 -1.31 -5.19
N THR A 115 5.97 -1.69 -4.70
CA THR A 115 5.14 -2.74 -5.34
C THR A 115 4.27 -2.24 -6.49
N GLY A 116 4.31 -0.94 -6.80
CA GLY A 116 3.59 -0.33 -7.93
C GLY A 116 2.22 0.27 -7.58
N LYS A 117 1.88 0.43 -6.29
CA LYS A 117 0.60 1.01 -5.83
C LYS A 117 0.25 2.31 -6.55
N THR A 118 1.11 3.32 -6.46
CA THR A 118 0.88 4.64 -7.08
C THR A 118 0.84 4.57 -8.60
N THR A 119 1.76 3.81 -9.21
CA THR A 119 1.84 3.63 -10.67
C THR A 119 0.58 2.96 -11.24
N LEU A 120 -0.01 2.01 -10.51
CA LEU A 120 -1.17 1.23 -10.96
C LEU A 120 -2.51 1.90 -10.60
N SER A 121 -2.56 2.72 -9.56
CA SER A 121 -3.75 3.51 -9.26
C SER A 121 -3.86 4.79 -10.08
N ALA A 122 -2.73 5.31 -10.58
CA ALA A 122 -2.68 6.43 -11.53
C ALA A 122 -3.01 5.98 -12.96
N ASP A 123 -4.24 5.49 -13.13
CA ASP A 123 -4.80 5.14 -14.43
C ASP A 123 -5.47 6.38 -15.05
N PRO A 124 -5.09 6.80 -16.28
CA PRO A 124 -5.68 7.97 -16.91
C PRO A 124 -7.20 7.86 -17.13
N ASP A 125 -7.74 6.64 -17.22
CA ASP A 125 -9.16 6.39 -17.48
C ASP A 125 -10.00 6.29 -16.19
N ARG A 126 -9.34 6.38 -15.01
CA ARG A 126 -9.99 6.24 -13.70
C ARG A 126 -9.71 7.44 -12.80
N LYS A 127 -10.76 7.95 -12.16
CA LYS A 127 -10.69 9.09 -11.24
C LYS A 127 -10.02 8.68 -9.94
N LEU A 128 -8.90 9.31 -9.57
CA LEU A 128 -8.22 9.06 -8.31
C LEU A 128 -9.09 9.52 -7.12
N ILE A 129 -9.31 8.65 -6.13
CA ILE A 129 -9.92 9.00 -4.84
C ILE A 129 -8.85 9.51 -3.88
N GLY A 130 -7.73 8.79 -3.80
CA GLY A 130 -6.53 9.12 -3.02
C GLY A 130 -5.45 8.05 -3.19
N ASP A 131 -4.22 8.35 -2.76
CA ASP A 131 -3.04 7.54 -3.07
C ASP A 131 -2.55 6.63 -1.94
N ASP A 132 -3.04 6.77 -0.69
CA ASP A 132 -2.42 6.08 0.44
C ASP A 132 -3.34 5.67 1.61
N GLU A 133 -4.35 6.45 1.98
CA GLU A 133 -5.14 6.21 3.20
C GLU A 133 -6.65 6.37 3.00
N HIS A 134 -7.41 5.28 3.16
CA HIS A 134 -8.87 5.26 2.93
C HIS A 134 -9.63 4.55 4.05
N GLY A 135 -10.90 4.93 4.21
CA GLY A 135 -11.87 4.22 5.01
C GLY A 135 -12.92 3.53 4.15
N TRP A 136 -13.34 2.34 4.53
CA TRP A 136 -14.49 1.64 3.95
C TRP A 136 -15.62 1.55 4.97
N SER A 137 -16.63 2.39 4.78
CA SER A 137 -17.84 2.47 5.59
C SER A 137 -18.99 1.66 4.98
N LYS A 138 -20.15 1.66 5.64
CA LYS A 138 -21.40 1.15 5.10
C LYS A 138 -21.90 1.87 3.83
N ASN A 139 -21.37 3.05 3.51
CA ASN A 139 -21.81 3.86 2.36
C ASN A 139 -20.85 3.81 1.16
N GLY A 140 -19.66 3.22 1.33
CA GLY A 140 -18.61 3.24 0.32
C GLY A 140 -17.24 3.54 0.91
N ILE A 141 -16.34 3.97 0.04
CA ILE A 141 -14.95 4.30 0.37
C ILE A 141 -14.70 5.80 0.32
N PHE A 142 -13.80 6.29 1.16
CA PHE A 142 -13.47 7.71 1.22
C PHE A 142 -12.00 7.90 1.59
N ASN A 143 -11.40 8.95 1.06
CA ASN A 143 -10.03 9.34 1.38
C ASN A 143 -9.97 9.99 2.77
N PHE A 144 -8.90 9.76 3.52
CA PHE A 144 -8.63 10.53 4.74
C PHE A 144 -7.90 11.84 4.45
N GLU A 145 -7.27 11.93 3.29
CA GLU A 145 -6.33 13.00 2.93
C GLU A 145 -6.94 14.01 1.95
N GLY A 146 -6.39 15.22 1.94
CA GLY A 146 -6.65 16.27 0.94
C GLY A 146 -5.54 16.42 -0.11
N GLY A 147 -4.52 15.56 -0.04
CA GLY A 147 -3.29 15.63 -0.84
C GLY A 147 -2.68 14.28 -1.13
N CYS A 148 -1.51 14.31 -1.76
CA CYS A 148 -0.68 13.14 -2.01
C CYS A 148 0.75 13.43 -1.55
N TYR A 149 1.42 12.40 -1.03
CA TYR A 149 2.78 12.49 -0.50
C TYR A 149 3.70 11.50 -1.23
N ALA A 150 3.92 11.80 -2.50
CA ALA A 150 4.57 10.91 -3.45
C ALA A 150 6.08 10.77 -3.16
N LYS A 151 6.61 9.57 -3.44
CA LYS A 151 8.05 9.33 -3.51
C LYS A 151 8.57 9.86 -4.84
N THR A 152 9.71 10.53 -4.84
CA THR A 152 10.21 11.22 -6.04
C THR A 152 11.55 10.71 -6.55
N ILE A 153 12.10 9.66 -5.96
CA ILE A 153 13.35 9.05 -6.45
C ILE A 153 13.15 8.54 -7.89
N ASN A 154 14.03 8.94 -8.80
CA ASN A 154 14.00 8.60 -10.23
C ASN A 154 12.66 8.92 -10.91
N LEU A 155 11.92 9.91 -10.40
CA LEU A 155 10.66 10.34 -10.99
C LEU A 155 10.90 10.91 -12.40
N SER A 156 10.15 10.42 -13.37
CA SER A 156 10.18 10.92 -14.74
C SER A 156 8.78 11.06 -15.33
N GLU A 157 8.61 12.00 -16.26
CA GLU A 157 7.34 12.20 -16.96
C GLU A 157 6.91 10.95 -17.75
N GLU A 158 7.87 10.20 -18.30
CA GLU A 158 7.59 8.97 -19.07
C GLU A 158 6.97 7.87 -18.20
N ASN A 159 7.50 7.66 -17.00
CA ASN A 159 7.10 6.54 -16.15
C ASN A 159 5.89 6.88 -15.27
N GLU A 160 5.82 8.13 -14.77
CA GLU A 160 4.78 8.57 -13.81
C GLU A 160 4.23 9.96 -14.18
N PRO A 161 3.60 10.12 -15.37
CA PRO A 161 3.18 11.41 -15.89
C PRO A 161 2.19 12.14 -14.97
N THR A 162 1.31 11.41 -14.29
CA THR A 162 0.31 11.98 -13.37
C THR A 162 0.98 12.67 -12.17
N ILE A 163 1.98 12.03 -11.56
CA ILE A 163 2.71 12.58 -10.42
C ILE A 163 3.60 13.73 -10.91
N TRP A 164 4.32 13.53 -12.01
CA TRP A 164 5.17 14.55 -12.61
C TRP A 164 4.43 15.87 -12.83
N LYS A 165 3.23 15.81 -13.43
CA LYS A 165 2.39 16.99 -13.70
C LYS A 165 1.79 17.61 -12.44
N ALA A 166 1.59 16.82 -11.37
CA ALA A 166 1.04 17.32 -10.11
C ALA A 166 2.07 18.11 -9.29
N ILE A 167 3.37 17.91 -9.54
CA ILE A 167 4.44 18.69 -8.90
C ILE A 167 4.59 20.03 -9.61
N THR A 168 3.81 21.01 -9.17
CA THR A 168 3.80 22.38 -9.69
C THR A 168 4.27 23.37 -8.62
N LYS A 169 4.39 24.66 -8.99
CA LYS A 169 4.72 25.73 -8.05
C LYS A 169 3.73 25.73 -6.87
N GLY A 170 4.28 25.65 -5.67
CA GLY A 170 3.50 25.53 -4.44
C GLY A 170 3.67 24.16 -3.79
N ALA A 171 3.96 23.10 -4.55
CA ALA A 171 4.26 21.78 -3.99
C ALA A 171 5.49 21.82 -3.05
N LEU A 172 5.45 21.00 -2.01
CA LEU A 172 6.51 20.89 -1.01
C LEU A 172 7.39 19.67 -1.31
N VAL A 173 8.61 19.90 -1.78
CA VAL A 173 9.62 18.85 -1.92
C VAL A 173 10.42 18.68 -0.63
N GLU A 174 10.72 17.43 -0.28
CA GLU A 174 11.40 17.08 0.97
C GLU A 174 12.61 16.19 0.67
N ASN A 175 13.77 16.58 1.20
CA ASN A 175 15.07 15.91 1.03
C ASN A 175 15.59 15.77 -0.41
N VAL A 176 15.00 16.47 -1.38
CA VAL A 176 15.52 16.51 -2.77
C VAL A 176 16.72 17.45 -2.91
N ARG A 177 17.38 17.40 -4.08
CA ARG A 177 18.35 18.38 -4.54
C ARG A 177 17.89 19.02 -5.83
N PHE A 178 18.39 20.22 -6.11
CA PHE A 178 18.14 20.95 -7.35
C PHE A 178 19.39 20.90 -8.22
N PHE A 179 19.22 20.99 -9.54
CA PHE A 179 20.38 21.18 -10.41
C PHE A 179 21.09 22.51 -10.06
N PRO A 180 22.43 22.57 -10.19
CA PRO A 180 23.17 23.79 -9.86
C PRO A 180 22.64 25.01 -10.61
N ASN A 181 22.37 26.10 -9.87
CA ASN A 181 21.84 27.36 -10.38
C ASN A 181 20.46 27.25 -11.07
N SER A 182 19.61 26.30 -10.66
CA SER A 182 18.22 26.22 -11.13
C SER A 182 17.23 25.91 -10.00
N ASP A 183 15.95 26.06 -10.30
CA ASP A 183 14.79 25.61 -9.50
C ASP A 183 14.26 24.25 -9.99
N VAL A 184 15.01 23.56 -10.85
CA VAL A 184 14.66 22.23 -11.36
C VAL A 184 15.18 21.18 -10.39
N VAL A 185 14.27 20.36 -9.88
CA VAL A 185 14.59 19.24 -8.98
C VAL A 185 15.36 18.17 -9.75
N ASN A 186 16.45 17.70 -9.15
CA ASN A 186 17.19 16.53 -9.62
C ASN A 186 16.68 15.28 -8.88
N TYR A 187 15.72 14.58 -9.48
CA TYR A 187 15.08 13.40 -8.89
C TYR A 187 15.98 12.15 -8.81
N ASP A 188 17.09 12.16 -9.53
CA ASP A 188 18.11 11.09 -9.48
C ASP A 188 19.10 11.28 -8.33
N ASP A 189 19.12 12.47 -7.70
CA ASP A 189 20.03 12.78 -6.59
C ASP A 189 19.49 12.23 -5.26
N ILE A 190 20.14 11.16 -4.80
CA ILE A 190 19.86 10.48 -3.54
C ILE A 190 20.92 10.73 -2.46
N SER A 191 21.74 11.77 -2.62
CA SER A 191 22.84 12.09 -1.69
C SER A 191 22.39 12.33 -0.25
N VAL A 192 21.12 12.72 -0.05
CA VAL A 192 20.50 12.82 1.29
C VAL A 192 19.88 11.50 1.71
N THR A 193 19.05 10.94 0.84
CA THR A 193 18.24 9.76 1.12
C THR A 193 17.63 9.23 -0.16
N GLN A 194 17.31 7.93 -0.19
CA GLN A 194 16.47 7.33 -1.23
C GLN A 194 14.97 7.59 -0.99
N ASN A 195 14.57 8.12 0.17
CA ASN A 195 13.19 8.48 0.51
C ASN A 195 12.91 9.97 0.22
N THR A 196 13.30 10.45 -0.96
CA THR A 196 12.90 11.79 -1.42
C THR A 196 11.40 11.84 -1.66
N ARG A 197 10.78 12.97 -1.32
CA ARG A 197 9.31 13.09 -1.30
C ARG A 197 8.84 14.42 -1.87
N CYS A 198 7.57 14.45 -2.28
CA CYS A 198 6.85 15.67 -2.61
C CYS A 198 5.41 15.60 -2.09
N ALA A 199 4.96 16.62 -1.38
CA ALA A 199 3.60 16.81 -0.93
C ALA A 199 2.89 17.89 -1.75
N TYR A 200 1.75 17.55 -2.33
CA TYR A 200 0.92 18.44 -3.13
C TYR A 200 -0.57 18.17 -2.87
N PRO A 201 -1.45 19.18 -3.00
CA PRO A 201 -2.88 18.96 -2.81
C PRO A 201 -3.42 18.08 -3.93
N ILE A 202 -4.46 17.30 -3.65
CA ILE A 202 -5.01 16.33 -4.60
C ILE A 202 -5.55 17.02 -5.86
N THR A 203 -5.95 18.29 -5.74
CA THR A 203 -6.38 19.17 -6.83
C THR A 203 -5.30 19.45 -7.88
N ASN A 204 -4.03 19.13 -7.61
CA ASN A 204 -2.97 19.18 -8.62
C ASN A 204 -3.02 18.00 -9.60
N VAL A 205 -3.82 16.96 -9.31
CA VAL A 205 -4.05 15.83 -10.21
C VAL A 205 -5.29 16.12 -11.06
N ASP A 206 -5.18 16.04 -12.38
CA ASP A 206 -6.26 16.43 -13.30
C ASP A 206 -7.51 15.53 -13.21
N ASN A 207 -7.32 14.21 -13.05
CA ASN A 207 -8.42 13.23 -13.08
C ASN A 207 -8.70 12.66 -11.67
N ILE A 208 -9.43 13.43 -10.87
CA ILE A 208 -9.78 13.07 -9.49
C ILE A 208 -11.29 12.88 -9.28
N ALA A 209 -11.63 12.08 -8.29
CA ALA A 209 -12.97 12.00 -7.75
C ALA A 209 -13.17 13.16 -6.77
N VAL A 210 -14.20 13.97 -6.97
CA VAL A 210 -14.60 15.03 -6.03
C VAL A 210 -15.93 14.59 -5.43
N PRO A 211 -16.07 14.47 -4.09
CA PRO A 211 -15.21 14.97 -3.02
C PRO A 211 -14.24 13.92 -2.42
N SER A 212 -13.51 13.16 -3.23
CA SER A 212 -12.67 12.03 -2.77
C SER A 212 -13.45 10.94 -2.02
N VAL A 213 -14.66 10.66 -2.49
CA VAL A 213 -15.54 9.57 -2.05
C VAL A 213 -15.93 8.72 -3.26
N GLY A 214 -15.98 7.42 -3.07
CA GLY A 214 -16.42 6.46 -4.08
C GLY A 214 -17.41 5.42 -3.52
N PRO A 215 -18.18 4.76 -4.39
CA PRO A 215 -19.04 3.65 -3.98
C PRO A 215 -18.21 2.45 -3.49
N HIS A 216 -18.89 1.40 -3.02
CA HIS A 216 -18.23 0.16 -2.62
C HIS A 216 -17.32 -0.38 -3.73
N PRO A 217 -16.13 -0.91 -3.37
CA PRO A 217 -15.21 -1.47 -4.35
C PRO A 217 -15.80 -2.69 -5.03
N LYS A 218 -15.57 -2.82 -6.34
CA LYS A 218 -15.81 -4.07 -7.07
C LYS A 218 -14.59 -4.96 -7.10
N ASN A 219 -13.40 -4.36 -7.05
CA ASN A 219 -12.13 -5.05 -7.08
C ASN A 219 -11.18 -4.51 -6.00
N ILE A 220 -10.49 -5.41 -5.32
CA ILE A 220 -9.37 -5.12 -4.43
C ILE A 220 -8.14 -5.85 -4.95
N PHE A 221 -7.02 -5.15 -5.03
CA PHE A 221 -5.75 -5.70 -5.50
C PHE A 221 -4.72 -5.66 -4.38
N PHE A 222 -4.15 -6.82 -4.06
CA PHE A 222 -2.98 -6.96 -3.21
C PHE A 222 -1.74 -7.04 -4.09
N LEU A 223 -0.94 -5.97 -4.09
CA LEU A 223 0.26 -5.86 -4.89
C LEU A 223 1.47 -6.35 -4.10
N THR A 224 2.15 -7.36 -4.63
CA THR A 224 3.34 -7.95 -4.02
C THR A 224 4.49 -8.00 -5.02
N ALA A 225 5.69 -7.61 -4.60
CA ALA A 225 6.89 -7.76 -5.42
C ALA A 225 7.61 -9.04 -5.03
N ASP A 226 7.15 -10.19 -5.54
CA ASP A 226 7.77 -11.48 -5.22
C ASP A 226 9.10 -11.67 -5.94
N ALA A 227 10.22 -11.49 -5.23
CA ALA A 227 11.56 -11.69 -5.76
C ALA A 227 11.98 -13.18 -5.81
N PHE A 228 11.19 -14.09 -5.25
CA PHE A 228 11.45 -15.53 -5.38
C PHE A 228 10.93 -16.10 -6.71
N GLY A 229 10.00 -15.43 -7.38
CA GLY A 229 9.45 -15.84 -8.68
C GLY A 229 8.47 -17.00 -8.60
N VAL A 230 7.74 -17.10 -7.48
CA VAL A 230 6.84 -18.20 -7.14
C VAL A 230 5.38 -17.81 -7.36
N LEU A 231 4.98 -16.61 -6.92
CA LEU A 231 3.57 -16.23 -6.96
C LEU A 231 3.08 -16.00 -8.41
N PRO A 232 1.86 -16.43 -8.73
CA PRO A 232 1.29 -16.20 -10.06
C PRO A 232 1.18 -14.70 -10.38
N PRO A 233 1.23 -14.30 -11.65
CA PRO A 233 1.10 -12.90 -12.05
C PRO A 233 -0.19 -12.24 -11.54
N ILE A 234 -1.30 -12.99 -11.54
CA ILE A 234 -2.57 -12.60 -10.94
C ILE A 234 -3.28 -13.85 -10.41
N SER A 235 -3.98 -13.74 -9.30
CA SER A 235 -4.83 -14.81 -8.76
C SER A 235 -6.07 -14.25 -8.08
N LYS A 236 -7.20 -14.93 -8.23
CA LYS A 236 -8.43 -14.64 -7.49
C LYS A 236 -8.37 -15.31 -6.11
N LEU A 237 -8.72 -14.57 -5.07
CA LEU A 237 -8.70 -15.04 -3.69
C LEU A 237 -10.12 -15.32 -3.18
N THR A 238 -10.26 -16.37 -2.37
CA THR A 238 -11.44 -16.54 -1.49
C THR A 238 -11.38 -15.56 -0.30
N PRO A 239 -12.47 -15.37 0.47
CA PRO A 239 -12.43 -14.53 1.67
C PRO A 239 -11.31 -14.92 2.66
N GLY A 240 -11.23 -16.21 3.05
CA GLY A 240 -10.14 -16.67 3.92
C GLY A 240 -8.74 -16.46 3.34
N GLN A 241 -8.54 -16.64 2.03
CA GLN A 241 -7.27 -16.34 1.37
C GLN A 241 -6.97 -14.82 1.36
N ALA A 242 -8.00 -13.98 1.16
CA ALA A 242 -7.86 -12.54 1.23
C ALA A 242 -7.42 -12.10 2.63
N ALA A 243 -8.05 -12.60 3.69
CA ALA A 243 -7.61 -12.34 5.07
C ALA A 243 -6.17 -12.83 5.32
N TYR A 244 -5.84 -14.05 4.90
CA TYR A 244 -4.52 -14.63 5.12
C TYR A 244 -3.42 -13.79 4.44
N HIS A 245 -3.63 -13.41 3.17
CA HIS A 245 -2.68 -12.59 2.43
C HIS A 245 -2.66 -11.13 2.91
N PHE A 246 -3.79 -10.60 3.38
CA PHE A 246 -3.87 -9.25 3.96
C PHE A 246 -3.08 -9.15 5.27
N ILE A 247 -3.26 -10.10 6.19
CA ILE A 247 -2.49 -10.19 7.44
C ILE A 247 -1.02 -10.51 7.16
N SER A 248 -0.72 -11.33 6.15
CA SER A 248 0.67 -11.59 5.78
C SER A 248 1.35 -10.33 5.24
N GLY A 249 0.67 -9.58 4.38
CA GLY A 249 1.20 -8.35 3.77
C GLY A 249 2.58 -8.55 3.14
N TYR A 250 2.71 -9.63 2.37
CA TYR A 250 3.99 -10.09 1.83
C TYR A 250 4.49 -9.21 0.68
N THR A 251 5.79 -8.91 0.70
CA THR A 251 6.60 -8.45 -0.44
C THR A 251 8.02 -9.02 -0.29
N ALA A 252 8.90 -8.78 -1.25
CA ALA A 252 10.31 -9.09 -1.09
C ALA A 252 11.20 -7.87 -1.28
N LYS A 253 12.27 -7.81 -0.48
CA LYS A 253 13.42 -6.94 -0.71
C LYS A 253 14.38 -7.60 -1.67
N VAL A 254 14.97 -6.80 -2.54
CA VAL A 254 15.84 -7.25 -3.62
C VAL A 254 17.29 -7.02 -3.24
N ALA A 255 18.18 -7.91 -3.69
CA ALA A 255 19.62 -7.75 -3.47
C ALA A 255 20.13 -6.47 -4.17
N GLY A 256 20.98 -5.71 -3.47
CA GLY A 256 21.60 -4.48 -4.00
C GLY A 256 20.75 -3.22 -3.98
N THR A 257 19.47 -3.27 -3.57
CA THR A 257 18.64 -2.06 -3.37
C THR A 257 18.68 -1.53 -1.94
N GLU A 258 19.10 -2.36 -0.97
CA GLU A 258 19.30 -1.99 0.44
C GLU A 258 20.67 -2.49 0.93
N GLU A 259 21.30 -1.70 1.80
CA GLU A 259 22.62 -2.02 2.36
C GLU A 259 22.58 -3.35 3.13
N GLY A 260 23.46 -4.29 2.74
CA GLY A 260 23.56 -5.61 3.38
C GLY A 260 22.66 -6.72 2.81
N VAL A 261 21.82 -6.45 1.81
CA VAL A 261 20.98 -7.49 1.18
C VAL A 261 21.68 -8.09 -0.05
N THR A 262 22.15 -9.33 0.08
CA THR A 262 22.86 -10.08 -0.99
C THR A 262 21.97 -11.11 -1.72
N GLU A 263 20.86 -11.51 -1.11
CA GLU A 263 19.86 -12.43 -1.67
C GLU A 263 18.44 -11.91 -1.42
N PRO A 264 17.43 -12.32 -2.20
CA PRO A 264 16.03 -11.96 -1.95
C PRO A 264 15.59 -12.28 -0.52
N GLN A 265 15.02 -11.29 0.17
CA GLN A 265 14.51 -11.46 1.53
C GLN A 265 13.00 -11.20 1.56
N ALA A 266 12.25 -12.17 2.06
CA ALA A 266 10.83 -11.98 2.32
C ALA A 266 10.63 -10.89 3.38
N THR A 267 9.69 -10.00 3.14
CA THR A 267 9.25 -8.98 4.08
C THR A 267 7.75 -9.11 4.25
N PHE A 268 7.31 -9.17 5.51
CA PHE A 268 5.90 -9.26 5.87
C PHE A 268 5.54 -8.01 6.67
N SER A 269 4.48 -7.33 6.27
CA SER A 269 3.98 -6.15 6.98
C SER A 269 2.46 -6.27 7.05
N ALA A 270 1.97 -6.72 8.19
CA ALA A 270 0.56 -6.98 8.40
C ALA A 270 -0.35 -5.84 7.92
N CYS A 271 -1.43 -6.21 7.25
CA CYS A 271 -2.39 -5.30 6.62
C CYS A 271 -1.75 -4.33 5.61
N PHE A 272 -0.59 -4.70 5.05
CA PHE A 272 0.28 -3.85 4.23
C PHE A 272 0.70 -2.54 4.91
N GLY A 273 0.71 -2.49 6.25
CA GLY A 273 0.88 -1.25 7.01
C GLY A 273 1.20 -1.42 8.49
N ALA A 274 1.88 -2.51 8.89
CA ALA A 274 2.06 -2.91 10.29
C ALA A 274 2.51 -1.79 11.25
N ALA A 275 3.31 -0.84 10.77
CA ALA A 275 3.79 0.30 11.56
C ALA A 275 2.67 1.23 12.07
N PHE A 276 1.48 1.16 11.48
CA PHE A 276 0.37 2.09 11.72
C PHE A 276 -0.87 1.39 12.29
N ILE A 277 -0.76 0.10 12.63
CA ILE A 277 -1.90 -0.76 12.98
C ILE A 277 -1.89 -1.00 14.51
N PRO A 278 -2.73 -0.30 15.29
CA PRO A 278 -2.74 -0.42 16.76
C PRO A 278 -3.56 -1.61 17.29
N LEU A 279 -4.49 -2.17 16.50
CA LEU A 279 -5.26 -3.36 16.89
C LEU A 279 -4.60 -4.64 16.38
N HIS A 280 -5.04 -5.80 16.88
CA HIS A 280 -4.63 -7.07 16.31
C HIS A 280 -5.00 -7.15 14.80
N PRO A 281 -4.09 -7.55 13.89
CA PRO A 281 -4.35 -7.60 12.45
C PRO A 281 -5.61 -8.37 12.04
N GLY A 282 -5.95 -9.42 12.81
CA GLY A 282 -7.16 -10.20 12.60
C GLY A 282 -8.46 -9.40 12.69
N ARG A 283 -8.50 -8.29 13.45
CA ARG A 283 -9.67 -7.40 13.50
C ARG A 283 -9.93 -6.72 12.14
N TYR A 284 -8.88 -6.23 11.49
CA TYR A 284 -9.00 -5.59 10.17
C TYR A 284 -9.33 -6.64 9.09
N ALA A 285 -8.79 -7.85 9.22
CA ALA A 285 -9.07 -8.94 8.31
C ALA A 285 -10.52 -9.43 8.40
N GLU A 286 -11.07 -9.58 9.60
CA GLU A 286 -12.49 -9.91 9.82
C GLU A 286 -13.41 -8.86 9.17
N MET A 287 -13.10 -7.57 9.35
CA MET A 287 -13.86 -6.49 8.71
C MET A 287 -13.74 -6.54 7.18
N LEU A 288 -12.56 -6.87 6.64
CA LEU A 288 -12.36 -7.04 5.20
C LEU A 288 -13.17 -8.21 4.66
N GLU A 289 -13.13 -9.38 5.30
CA GLU A 289 -13.90 -10.56 4.91
C GLU A 289 -15.40 -10.26 4.89
N THR A 290 -15.91 -9.65 5.96
CA THR A 290 -17.33 -9.28 6.09
C THR A 290 -17.75 -8.33 4.97
N LYS A 291 -17.00 -7.24 4.76
CA LYS A 291 -17.34 -6.24 3.73
C LYS A 291 -17.18 -6.81 2.32
N MET A 292 -16.22 -7.71 2.10
CA MET A 292 -16.04 -8.41 0.83
C MET A 292 -17.27 -9.27 0.49
N GLN A 293 -17.78 -10.03 1.46
CA GLN A 293 -18.95 -10.88 1.29
C GLN A 293 -20.23 -10.06 1.08
N GLU A 294 -20.47 -9.05 1.92
CA GLU A 294 -21.66 -8.18 1.84
C GLU A 294 -21.77 -7.45 0.50
N ASN A 295 -20.64 -7.08 -0.10
CA ASN A 295 -20.60 -6.25 -1.31
C ASN A 295 -20.23 -7.04 -2.58
N ASN A 296 -20.06 -8.37 -2.49
CA ASN A 296 -19.64 -9.25 -3.58
C ASN A 296 -18.37 -8.75 -4.28
N VAL A 297 -17.34 -8.45 -3.50
CA VAL A 297 -16.10 -7.85 -3.99
C VAL A 297 -15.13 -8.94 -4.44
N ASN A 298 -14.54 -8.76 -5.62
CA ASN A 298 -13.46 -9.60 -6.08
C ASN A 298 -12.12 -9.14 -5.46
N VAL A 299 -11.37 -10.06 -4.86
CA VAL A 299 -10.02 -9.78 -4.35
C VAL A 299 -8.98 -10.52 -5.19
N TRP A 300 -7.94 -9.80 -5.60
CA TRP A 300 -6.90 -10.27 -6.49
C TRP A 300 -5.52 -10.13 -5.84
N LEU A 301 -4.73 -11.19 -5.87
CA LEU A 301 -3.29 -11.12 -5.57
C LEU A 301 -2.53 -10.90 -6.89
N VAL A 302 -1.69 -9.86 -6.96
CA VAL A 302 -0.95 -9.50 -8.18
C VAL A 302 0.54 -9.45 -7.89
N ASN A 303 1.30 -10.30 -8.58
CA ASN A 303 2.76 -10.29 -8.52
C ASN A 303 3.34 -9.24 -9.49
N THR A 304 3.86 -8.14 -8.94
CA THR A 304 4.59 -7.07 -9.64
C THR A 304 6.11 -7.23 -9.53
N GLY A 305 6.56 -8.34 -8.94
CA GLY A 305 7.95 -8.74 -8.76
C GLY A 305 8.46 -9.56 -9.94
N TRP A 306 9.07 -10.72 -9.67
CA TRP A 306 9.78 -11.54 -10.63
C TRP A 306 8.97 -12.76 -11.10
N SER A 307 9.32 -13.25 -12.29
CA SER A 307 8.84 -14.51 -12.86
C SER A 307 9.97 -15.15 -13.69
N GLY A 308 9.84 -16.44 -14.01
CA GLY A 308 10.85 -17.20 -14.76
C GLY A 308 12.08 -17.65 -13.95
N GLY A 309 12.06 -17.44 -12.64
CA GLY A 309 13.17 -17.69 -11.73
C GLY A 309 13.17 -16.71 -10.57
N SER A 310 13.95 -17.01 -9.53
CA SER A 310 14.26 -16.00 -8.49
C SER A 310 15.09 -14.85 -9.06
N TYR A 311 15.16 -13.73 -8.34
CA TYR A 311 16.04 -12.61 -8.68
C TYR A 311 17.45 -13.09 -9.05
N GLY A 312 18.01 -12.53 -10.12
CA GLY A 312 19.30 -12.94 -10.70
C GLY A 312 19.18 -13.98 -11.82
N THR A 313 18.09 -14.77 -11.86
CA THR A 313 17.79 -15.70 -12.96
C THR A 313 16.52 -15.32 -13.71
N GLY A 314 15.45 -14.99 -12.97
CA GLY A 314 14.19 -14.53 -13.52
C GLY A 314 14.25 -13.07 -13.95
N SER A 315 13.13 -12.58 -14.50
CA SER A 315 12.96 -11.17 -14.88
C SER A 315 11.76 -10.56 -14.19
N ARG A 316 11.82 -9.25 -13.95
CA ARG A 316 10.68 -8.52 -13.37
C ARG A 316 9.50 -8.55 -14.34
N MET A 317 8.29 -8.72 -13.81
CA MET A 317 7.05 -8.70 -14.58
C MET A 317 6.96 -7.39 -15.36
N LYS A 318 6.76 -7.50 -16.67
CA LYS A 318 6.66 -6.32 -17.53
C LYS A 318 5.40 -5.55 -17.16
N LEU A 319 5.54 -4.24 -16.93
CA LEU A 319 4.42 -3.37 -16.53
C LEU A 319 3.22 -3.46 -17.49
N LYS A 320 3.47 -3.63 -18.80
CA LYS A 320 2.41 -3.84 -19.80
C LYS A 320 1.52 -5.05 -19.50
N TYR A 321 2.08 -6.14 -18.98
CA TYR A 321 1.31 -7.34 -18.64
C TYR A 321 0.56 -7.15 -17.32
N THR A 322 1.19 -6.51 -16.33
CA THR A 322 0.50 -6.13 -15.09
C THR A 322 -0.72 -5.25 -15.38
N ARG A 323 -0.57 -4.20 -16.20
CA ARG A 323 -1.69 -3.35 -16.62
C ARG A 323 -2.76 -4.13 -17.38
N ALA A 324 -2.38 -5.03 -18.29
CA ALA A 324 -3.35 -5.86 -19.01
C ALA A 324 -4.17 -6.76 -18.07
N MET A 325 -3.54 -7.38 -17.06
CA MET A 325 -4.24 -8.20 -16.06
C MET A 325 -5.16 -7.37 -15.16
N LEU A 326 -4.70 -6.21 -14.69
CA LEU A 326 -5.52 -5.29 -13.91
C LEU A 326 -6.75 -4.84 -14.70
N ASN A 327 -6.56 -4.41 -15.94
CA ASN A 327 -7.67 -3.98 -16.80
C ASN A 327 -8.62 -5.14 -17.09
N ALA A 328 -8.12 -6.36 -17.28
CA ALA A 328 -8.97 -7.53 -17.45
C ALA A 328 -9.83 -7.82 -16.21
N ALA A 329 -9.28 -7.64 -15.00
CA ALA A 329 -10.04 -7.77 -13.75
C ALA A 329 -11.06 -6.62 -13.57
N LEU A 330 -10.63 -5.37 -13.80
CA LEU A 330 -11.48 -4.18 -13.67
C LEU A 330 -12.65 -4.19 -14.67
N ASP A 331 -12.40 -4.64 -15.91
CA ASP A 331 -13.41 -4.75 -16.97
C ASP A 331 -14.34 -5.97 -16.80
N GLY A 332 -14.15 -6.78 -15.74
CA GLY A 332 -14.92 -8.02 -15.51
C GLY A 332 -14.60 -9.16 -16.48
N LYS A 333 -13.57 -9.04 -17.31
CA LYS A 333 -13.16 -10.07 -18.28
C LYS A 333 -12.67 -11.35 -17.59
N LEU A 334 -12.22 -11.26 -16.34
CA LEU A 334 -11.81 -12.40 -15.52
C LEU A 334 -12.93 -12.99 -14.65
N ASP A 335 -14.14 -12.41 -14.64
CA ASP A 335 -15.23 -12.89 -13.77
C ASP A 335 -15.68 -14.32 -14.13
N ASN A 336 -15.64 -14.65 -15.43
CA ASN A 336 -16.02 -15.96 -15.97
C ASN A 336 -14.83 -16.73 -16.56
N ALA A 337 -13.60 -16.36 -16.18
CA ALA A 337 -12.41 -17.08 -16.64
C ALA A 337 -12.38 -18.51 -16.08
N THR A 338 -11.68 -19.40 -16.79
CA THR A 338 -11.32 -20.71 -16.23
C THR A 338 -10.09 -20.54 -15.34
N PHE A 339 -10.11 -21.19 -14.17
CA PHE A 339 -9.03 -21.10 -13.19
C PHE A 339 -8.40 -22.47 -12.92
N GLU A 340 -7.07 -22.47 -12.76
CA GLU A 340 -6.28 -23.57 -12.22
C GLU A 340 -5.88 -23.23 -10.77
N THR A 341 -5.97 -24.20 -9.86
CA THR A 341 -5.55 -24.00 -8.47
C THR A 341 -4.04 -24.12 -8.34
N HIS A 342 -3.39 -23.11 -7.75
CA HIS A 342 -1.97 -23.19 -7.43
C HIS A 342 -1.71 -24.32 -6.41
N PRO A 343 -0.80 -25.30 -6.66
CA PRO A 343 -0.68 -26.50 -5.83
C PRO A 343 -0.22 -26.25 -4.39
N VAL A 344 0.62 -25.23 -4.16
CA VAL A 344 1.15 -24.86 -2.83
C VAL A 344 0.25 -23.84 -2.12
N PHE A 345 -0.01 -22.68 -2.75
CA PHE A 345 -0.77 -21.58 -2.15
C PHE A 345 -2.29 -21.73 -2.25
N GLY A 346 -2.82 -22.64 -3.07
CA GLY A 346 -4.26 -22.86 -3.23
C GLY A 346 -5.02 -21.73 -3.93
N VAL A 347 -4.35 -20.65 -4.34
CA VAL A 347 -4.96 -19.50 -5.03
C VAL A 347 -5.41 -19.85 -6.44
N ALA A 348 -6.46 -19.20 -6.94
CA ALA A 348 -7.02 -19.46 -8.26
C ALA A 348 -6.30 -18.65 -9.35
N MET A 349 -5.58 -19.32 -10.25
CA MET A 349 -4.83 -18.73 -11.36
C MET A 349 -5.65 -18.77 -12.65
N PRO A 350 -5.93 -17.65 -13.33
CA PRO A 350 -6.66 -17.72 -14.60
C PRO A 350 -5.80 -18.45 -15.65
N THR A 351 -6.42 -19.30 -16.46
CA THR A 351 -5.71 -20.04 -17.52
C THR A 351 -5.40 -19.16 -18.73
N GLU A 352 -6.17 -18.09 -18.91
CA GLU A 352 -6.02 -17.11 -19.99
C GLU A 352 -6.35 -15.69 -19.49
N CYS A 353 -5.69 -14.69 -20.07
CA CYS A 353 -5.97 -13.28 -19.80
C CYS A 353 -5.68 -12.46 -21.07
N PRO A 354 -6.61 -11.63 -21.56
CA PRO A 354 -6.39 -10.81 -22.74
C PRO A 354 -5.12 -9.97 -22.66
N GLY A 355 -4.30 -9.97 -23.72
CA GLY A 355 -3.06 -9.20 -23.79
C GLY A 355 -1.88 -9.77 -22.99
N VAL A 356 -2.04 -10.96 -22.39
CA VAL A 356 -1.01 -11.66 -21.61
C VAL A 356 -0.79 -13.05 -22.18
N PRO A 357 0.46 -13.45 -22.49
CA PRO A 357 0.76 -14.82 -22.89
C PRO A 357 0.39 -15.84 -21.81
N SER A 358 -0.40 -16.85 -22.14
CA SER A 358 -0.97 -17.80 -21.17
C SER A 358 0.12 -18.59 -20.41
N GLU A 359 1.29 -18.80 -21.01
CA GLU A 359 2.41 -19.46 -20.35
C GLU A 359 2.95 -18.69 -19.14
N LEU A 360 2.71 -17.37 -19.06
CA LEU A 360 3.13 -16.55 -17.92
C LEU A 360 2.20 -16.74 -16.71
N LEU A 361 0.91 -17.04 -16.95
CA LEU A 361 -0.12 -17.06 -15.90
C LEU A 361 0.08 -18.19 -14.89
N ASN A 362 0.69 -19.30 -15.33
CA ASN A 362 1.18 -20.32 -14.43
C ASN A 362 2.70 -20.12 -14.23
N PRO A 363 3.16 -19.63 -13.07
CA PRO A 363 4.56 -19.27 -12.84
C PRO A 363 5.49 -20.49 -12.96
N ARG A 364 5.02 -21.71 -12.66
CA ARG A 364 5.79 -22.94 -12.87
C ARG A 364 6.17 -23.11 -14.34
N ASN A 365 5.34 -22.69 -15.29
CA ASN A 365 5.61 -22.80 -16.73
C ASN A 365 6.76 -21.90 -17.20
N THR A 366 7.02 -20.81 -16.48
CA THR A 366 8.09 -19.85 -16.82
C THR A 366 9.48 -20.30 -16.37
N TRP A 367 9.59 -21.21 -15.40
CA TRP A 367 10.87 -21.71 -14.91
C TRP A 367 11.45 -22.76 -15.85
N ALA A 368 12.75 -22.66 -16.15
CA ALA A 368 13.45 -23.71 -16.88
C ALA A 368 13.55 -25.01 -16.05
N ASP A 369 13.93 -24.89 -14.78
CA ASP A 369 13.94 -25.99 -13.80
C ASP A 369 12.64 -26.02 -13.00
N LYS A 370 11.74 -26.94 -13.36
CA LYS A 370 10.45 -27.12 -12.67
C LYS A 370 10.61 -27.63 -11.23
N ALA A 371 11.61 -28.47 -10.96
CA ALA A 371 11.87 -28.95 -9.60
C ALA A 371 12.46 -27.83 -8.73
N GLY A 372 13.27 -26.94 -9.34
CA GLY A 372 13.75 -25.71 -8.72
C GLY A 372 12.60 -24.79 -8.30
N TYR A 373 11.59 -24.62 -9.16
CA TYR A 373 10.34 -23.93 -8.83
C TYR A 373 9.64 -24.56 -7.62
N ASP A 374 9.42 -25.88 -7.66
CA ASP A 374 8.68 -26.60 -6.61
C ASP A 374 9.37 -26.45 -5.23
N LYS A 375 10.71 -26.54 -5.19
CA LYS A 375 11.51 -26.27 -3.98
C LYS A 375 11.35 -24.84 -3.48
N LYS A 376 11.37 -23.86 -4.39
CA LYS A 376 11.26 -22.45 -4.04
C LYS A 376 9.86 -22.10 -3.54
N ALA A 377 8.83 -22.71 -4.13
CA ALA A 377 7.45 -22.57 -3.70
C ALA A 377 7.24 -23.13 -2.28
N ALA A 378 7.77 -24.31 -1.99
CA ALA A 378 7.72 -24.90 -0.65
C ALA A 378 8.48 -24.04 0.39
N HIS A 379 9.64 -23.49 0.01
CA HIS A 379 10.40 -22.57 0.87
C HIS A 379 9.58 -21.31 1.19
N LEU A 380 9.00 -20.65 0.19
CA LEU A 380 8.19 -19.45 0.40
C LEU A 380 6.95 -19.76 1.26
N ALA A 381 6.28 -20.88 1.03
CA ALA A 381 5.18 -21.34 1.88
C ALA A 381 5.59 -21.50 3.35
N GLY A 382 6.77 -22.06 3.62
CA GLY A 382 7.33 -22.15 4.97
C GLY A 382 7.53 -20.78 5.62
N LEU A 383 7.98 -19.77 4.86
CA LEU A 383 8.14 -18.40 5.36
C LEU A 383 6.79 -17.75 5.70
N PHE A 384 5.78 -17.94 4.85
CA PHE A 384 4.42 -17.48 5.11
C PHE A 384 3.86 -18.08 6.41
N ASN A 385 3.95 -19.41 6.55
CA ASN A 385 3.40 -20.11 7.72
C ASN A 385 4.11 -19.66 9.00
N LYS A 386 5.45 -19.59 8.99
CA LYS A 386 6.24 -19.11 10.13
C LYS A 386 5.89 -17.67 10.52
N ASN A 387 5.72 -16.78 9.54
CA ASN A 387 5.29 -15.41 9.81
C ASN A 387 3.89 -15.37 10.43
N PHE A 388 2.97 -16.23 9.97
CA PHE A 388 1.58 -16.19 10.38
C PHE A 388 1.33 -16.72 11.79
N GLU A 389 2.22 -17.54 12.34
CA GLU A 389 2.13 -18.10 13.72
C GLU A 389 1.83 -17.03 14.78
N GLN A 390 2.37 -15.81 14.62
CA GLN A 390 2.18 -14.71 15.59
C GLN A 390 0.77 -14.08 15.59
N PHE A 391 -0.09 -14.44 14.64
CA PHE A 391 -1.43 -13.88 14.47
C PHE A 391 -2.55 -14.93 14.62
N ALA A 392 -2.19 -16.21 14.79
CA ALA A 392 -3.10 -17.34 14.66
C ALA A 392 -4.26 -17.32 15.66
N ASP A 393 -4.03 -16.77 16.85
CA ASP A 393 -4.94 -16.71 17.98
C ASP A 393 -6.03 -15.62 17.85
N GLY A 394 -5.93 -14.75 16.84
CA GLY A 394 -6.90 -13.68 16.60
C GLY A 394 -7.55 -13.71 15.22
N VAL A 395 -7.61 -14.85 14.55
CA VAL A 395 -8.19 -15.00 13.19
C VAL A 395 -9.23 -16.13 13.11
N THR A 396 -10.02 -16.14 12.04
CA THR A 396 -11.05 -17.16 11.80
C THR A 396 -10.43 -18.48 11.33
N GLN A 397 -11.17 -19.60 11.47
CA GLN A 397 -10.74 -20.89 10.95
C GLN A 397 -10.60 -20.86 9.41
N GLU A 398 -11.46 -20.11 8.71
CA GLU A 398 -11.37 -19.95 7.26
C GLU A 398 -10.04 -19.30 6.84
N THR A 399 -9.58 -18.29 7.60
CA THR A 399 -8.25 -17.69 7.40
C THR A 399 -7.13 -18.70 7.65
N LEU A 400 -7.21 -19.52 8.71
CA LEU A 400 -6.19 -20.53 9.03
C LEU A 400 -6.11 -21.63 7.96
N ASP A 401 -7.26 -22.08 7.46
CA ASP A 401 -7.35 -23.13 6.43
C ASP A 401 -6.80 -22.65 5.06
N ALA A 402 -6.68 -21.33 4.87
CA ALA A 402 -6.08 -20.73 3.69
C ALA A 402 -4.54 -20.74 3.68
N ALA A 403 -3.89 -21.24 4.75
CA ALA A 403 -2.44 -21.29 4.83
C ALA A 403 -1.81 -22.14 3.70
N PRO A 404 -0.70 -21.69 3.09
CA PRO A 404 0.03 -22.44 2.07
C PRO A 404 0.49 -23.83 2.55
N LYS A 405 0.36 -24.82 1.68
CA LYS A 405 0.75 -26.21 1.95
C LYS A 405 2.25 -26.39 1.71
N ALA A 406 3.06 -26.21 2.75
CA ALA A 406 4.52 -26.33 2.67
C ALA A 406 5.06 -27.75 2.41
N ARG A 407 4.19 -28.77 2.22
CA ARG A 407 4.64 -30.15 1.92
C ARG A 407 4.89 -30.31 0.42
N ALA A 408 6.08 -30.79 0.08
CA ALA A 408 6.38 -31.36 -1.22
C ALA A 408 5.34 -32.44 -1.52
N SER A 409 4.72 -32.36 -2.69
CA SER A 409 4.06 -33.52 -3.29
C SER A 409 5.03 -34.69 -3.22
N SER A 410 4.63 -35.73 -2.48
CA SER A 410 5.32 -37.01 -2.33
C SER A 410 5.58 -37.67 -3.68
#